data_AF-A0A2J7ZPT6-F1
#
_entry.id   AF-A0A2J7ZPT6-F1
#
_cell.length_a   1.000
_cell.length_b   1.000
_cell.length_c   1.000
_cell.angle_alpha   90.00
_cell.angle_beta   90.00
_cell.angle_gamma   90.00
#
_symmetry.space_group_name_H-M   'P 1'
#
loop_
_entity.id
_entity.type
_entity.pdbx_description
1 polymer ?
#
loop_
_entity_poly.entity_id
_entity_poly.type
_entity_poly.pdbx_seq_one_letter_code
_entity_poly.pdbx_strand_id
1 'polypeptide(L)'
;MVQTGLIDKRKKGLREYITVPSVSAVTLIGSLTAVFYMALNKIHTEGIAHPGVVMLLPIATMSWVIGILPIFMFLAYQDDFRQLNPILPSDYFVIAKRCFKAMLDNDFKVSEKNL
;
A
#
# COMPACT_ATOMS: atom_id res chain seq x y z
N MET A 1 -21.50 -31.23 -17.40
CA MET A 1 -20.38 -31.44 -16.47
C MET A 1 -19.19 -30.50 -16.78
N VAL A 2 -19.38 -29.17 -16.77
CA VAL A 2 -18.33 -28.19 -17.15
C VAL A 2 -18.05 -27.15 -16.03
N GLN A 3 -18.91 -27.06 -15.01
CA GLN A 3 -18.78 -26.04 -13.96
C GLN A 3 -17.74 -26.36 -12.87
N THR A 4 -17.38 -27.62 -12.66
CA THR A 4 -16.42 -28.02 -11.61
C THR A 4 -14.98 -27.57 -11.90
N GLY A 5 -14.58 -27.46 -13.18
CA GLY A 5 -13.23 -27.04 -13.55
C GLY A 5 -12.94 -25.53 -13.39
N LEU A 6 -13.98 -24.69 -13.46
CA LEU A 6 -13.84 -23.22 -13.31
C LEU A 6 -13.68 -22.80 -11.85
N ILE A 7 -14.36 -23.49 -10.93
CA ILE A 7 -14.26 -23.21 -9.49
C ILE A 7 -12.88 -23.60 -8.96
N ASP A 8 -12.32 -24.71 -9.46
CA ASP A 8 -11.02 -25.20 -9.00
C ASP A 8 -9.85 -24.32 -9.50
N LYS A 9 -9.93 -23.81 -10.74
CA LYS A 9 -8.97 -22.80 -11.25
C LYS A 9 -9.04 -21.49 -10.46
N ARG A 10 -10.23 -21.03 -10.06
CA ARG A 10 -10.39 -19.84 -9.20
C ARG A 10 -9.77 -20.04 -7.81
N LYS A 11 -9.97 -21.20 -7.18
CA LYS A 11 -9.38 -21.50 -5.87
C LYS A 11 -7.86 -21.64 -5.93
N LYS A 12 -7.31 -22.18 -7.02
CA LYS A 12 -5.86 -22.25 -7.25
C LYS A 12 -5.25 -20.87 -7.45
N GLY A 13 -5.89 -20.00 -8.24
CA GLY A 13 -5.47 -18.60 -8.40
C GLY A 13 -5.56 -17.81 -7.09
N LEU A 14 -6.68 -17.88 -6.36
CA LEU A 14 -6.84 -17.18 -5.08
C LEU A 14 -5.83 -17.61 -4.00
N ARG A 15 -5.45 -18.89 -3.95
CA ARG A 15 -4.38 -19.36 -3.05
C ARG A 15 -2.98 -18.88 -3.47
N GLU A 16 -2.76 -18.61 -4.75
CA GLU A 16 -1.51 -18.01 -5.24
C GLU A 16 -1.39 -16.53 -4.86
N TYR A 17 -2.51 -15.80 -4.75
CA TYR A 17 -2.51 -14.37 -4.38
C TYR A 17 -2.51 -14.10 -2.87
N ILE A 18 -2.97 -15.03 -2.04
CA ILE A 18 -2.86 -14.91 -0.57
C ILE A 18 -1.47 -15.43 -0.15
N THR A 19 -0.46 -14.60 -0.39
CA THR A 19 0.90 -14.87 0.09
C THR A 19 1.09 -14.30 1.50
N VAL A 20 2.02 -14.88 2.28
CA VAL A 20 2.41 -14.34 3.60
C VAL A 20 2.81 -12.85 3.52
N PRO A 21 3.58 -12.41 2.50
CA PRO A 21 3.83 -10.99 2.25
C PRO A 21 2.56 -10.15 2.06
N SER A 22 1.58 -10.63 1.28
CA SER A 22 0.33 -9.91 1.04
C SER A 22 -0.46 -9.70 2.34
N VAL A 23 -0.54 -10.73 3.18
CA VAL A 23 -1.18 -10.62 4.51
C VAL A 23 -0.44 -9.61 5.39
N SER A 24 0.90 -9.66 5.42
CA SER A 24 1.70 -8.71 6.20
C SER A 24 1.53 -7.26 5.75
N ALA A 25 1.45 -7.02 4.44
CA ALA A 25 1.19 -5.70 3.88
C ALA A 25 -0.20 -5.16 4.27
N VAL A 26 -1.24 -6.01 4.23
CA VAL A 26 -2.60 -5.65 4.68
C VAL A 26 -2.63 -5.34 6.17
N THR A 27 -1.97 -6.16 7.00
CA THR A 27 -1.84 -5.91 8.44
C THR A 27 -1.12 -4.58 8.70
N LEU A 28 -0.07 -4.29 7.94
CA LEU A 28 0.69 -3.06 8.07
C LEU A 28 -0.15 -1.83 7.70
N ILE A 29 -0.92 -1.89 6.61
CA ILE A 29 -1.91 -0.85 6.25
C ILE A 29 -2.90 -0.62 7.39
N GLY A 30 -3.46 -1.68 7.96
CA GLY A 30 -4.38 -1.58 9.08
C GLY A 30 -3.74 -0.88 10.28
N SER A 31 -2.51 -1.27 10.64
CA SER A 31 -1.78 -0.68 11.76
C SER A 31 -1.44 0.80 11.53
N LEU A 32 -0.97 1.18 10.34
CA LEU A 32 -0.66 2.56 9.99
C LEU A 32 -1.91 3.43 9.98
N THR A 33 -3.03 2.90 9.48
CA THR A 33 -4.32 3.60 9.48
C THR A 33 -4.83 3.80 10.91
N ALA A 34 -4.67 2.82 11.79
CA ALA A 34 -5.02 2.95 13.20
C ALA A 34 -4.17 4.02 13.91
N VAL A 35 -2.85 4.04 13.68
CA VAL A 35 -1.95 5.07 14.22
C VAL A 35 -2.33 6.46 13.69
N PHE A 36 -2.63 6.58 12.40
CA PHE A 36 -3.09 7.83 11.80
C PHE A 36 -4.41 8.31 12.43
N TYR A 37 -5.38 7.42 12.60
CA TYR A 37 -6.64 7.73 13.27
C TYR A 37 -6.44 8.21 14.71
N MET A 38 -5.55 7.56 15.47
CA MET A 38 -5.19 8.01 16.82
C MET A 38 -4.54 9.41 16.81
N ALA A 39 -3.69 9.68 15.82
CA ALA A 39 -3.06 11.00 15.66
C ALA A 39 -4.10 12.08 15.34
N LEU A 40 -5.05 11.80 14.44
CA LEU A 40 -6.16 12.71 14.12
C LEU A 40 -7.00 13.03 15.35
N ASN A 41 -7.35 12.01 16.16
CA ASN A 41 -8.09 12.22 17.39
C ASN A 41 -7.33 13.12 18.37
N LYS A 42 -6.01 12.92 18.54
CA LYS A 42 -5.19 13.79 19.39
C LYS A 42 -5.13 15.22 18.87
N ILE A 43 -4.91 15.41 17.56
CA ILE A 43 -4.88 16.73 16.94
C ILE A 43 -6.23 17.43 17.12
N HIS A 44 -7.33 16.71 16.97
CA HIS A 44 -8.67 17.26 17.17
C HIS A 44 -8.91 17.68 18.63
N THR A 45 -8.56 16.82 19.60
CA THR A 45 -8.73 17.13 21.03
C THR A 45 -7.87 18.30 21.47
N GLU A 46 -6.57 18.30 21.13
CA GLU A 46 -5.64 19.37 21.48
C GLU A 46 -5.89 20.66 20.67
N GLY A 47 -6.48 20.54 19.49
CA GLY A 47 -6.87 21.67 18.64
C GLY A 47 -7.93 22.58 19.26
N ILE A 48 -8.71 22.08 20.22
CA ILE A 48 -9.68 22.87 20.99
C ILE A 48 -8.96 23.84 21.93
N ALA A 49 -7.87 23.39 22.58
CA ALA A 49 -7.08 24.21 23.49
C ALA A 49 -6.05 25.08 22.75
N HIS A 50 -5.50 24.58 21.64
CA HIS A 50 -4.42 25.20 20.90
C HIS A 50 -4.72 25.19 19.39
N PRO A 51 -5.30 26.27 18.82
CA PRO A 51 -5.72 26.28 17.42
C PRO A 51 -4.56 26.10 16.42
N GLY A 52 -3.31 26.38 16.84
CA GLY A 52 -2.13 26.10 16.01
C GLY A 52 -1.88 24.62 15.72
N VAL A 53 -2.37 23.72 16.58
CA VAL A 53 -2.23 22.26 16.40
C VAL A 53 -3.00 21.75 15.18
N VAL A 54 -4.07 22.45 14.79
CA VAL A 54 -4.86 22.16 13.58
C VAL A 54 -4.00 22.26 12.31
N MET A 55 -2.94 23.07 12.30
CA MET A 55 -2.01 23.17 11.17
C MET A 55 -1.21 21.87 10.94
N LEU A 56 -1.21 20.94 11.90
CA LEU A 56 -0.58 19.62 11.74
C LEU A 56 -1.42 18.64 10.92
N LEU A 57 -2.73 18.88 10.75
CA LEU A 57 -3.62 18.03 9.94
C LEU A 57 -3.09 17.76 8.51
N PRO A 58 -2.71 18.78 7.71
CA PRO A 58 -2.16 18.53 6.38
C PRO A 58 -0.86 17.73 6.43
N ILE A 59 0.02 18.01 7.40
CA ILE A 59 1.30 17.29 7.57
C ILE A 59 1.05 15.81 7.92
N ALA A 60 0.12 15.55 8.85
CA ALA A 60 -0.25 14.19 9.24
C ALA A 60 -0.84 13.42 8.04
N THR A 61 -1.67 14.09 7.24
CA THR A 61 -2.31 13.49 6.06
C THR A 61 -1.28 13.16 4.97
N MET A 62 -0.37 14.08 4.67
CA MET A 62 0.72 13.83 3.72
C MET A 62 1.62 12.68 4.20
N SER A 63 1.95 12.64 5.49
CA SER A 63 2.76 11.57 6.07
C SER A 63 2.09 10.21 5.94
N TRP A 64 0.76 10.13 6.15
CA TRP A 64 0.01 8.89 5.97
C TRP A 64 -0.02 8.43 4.51
N VAL A 65 -0.25 9.35 3.56
CA VAL A 65 -0.23 9.04 2.12
C VAL A 65 1.14 8.53 1.69
N ILE A 66 2.22 9.19 2.11
CA ILE A 66 3.60 8.79 1.80
C ILE A 66 3.91 7.41 2.39
N GLY A 67 3.41 7.10 3.59
CA GLY A 67 3.63 5.81 4.25
C GLY A 67 2.86 4.66 3.58
N ILE A 68 1.63 4.89 3.14
CA ILE A 68 0.75 3.83 2.62
C ILE A 68 0.98 3.54 1.13
N LEU A 69 1.40 4.55 0.36
CA LEU A 69 1.55 4.45 -1.09
C LEU A 69 2.52 3.35 -1.53
N PRO A 70 3.72 3.19 -0.95
CA PRO A 70 4.62 2.09 -1.31
C PRO A 70 4.03 0.71 -0.99
N ILE A 71 3.19 0.60 0.03
CA ILE A 71 2.52 -0.66 0.40
C ILE A 71 1.44 -1.00 -0.63
N PHE A 72 0.69 0.00 -1.11
CA PHE A 72 -0.25 -0.20 -2.21
C PHE A 72 0.47 -0.59 -3.50
N MET A 73 1.61 0.02 -3.81
CA MET A 73 2.42 -0.37 -4.97
C MET A 73 2.94 -1.80 -4.86
N PHE A 74 3.40 -2.21 -3.67
CA PHE A 74 3.77 -3.60 -3.39
C PHE A 74 2.61 -4.56 -3.61
N LEU A 75 1.41 -4.22 -3.13
CA LEU A 75 0.22 -5.05 -3.29
C LEU A 75 -0.27 -5.13 -4.74
N ALA A 76 -0.12 -4.06 -5.53
CA ALA A 76 -0.52 -4.03 -6.93
C ALA A 76 0.43 -4.84 -7.84
N TYR A 77 1.72 -4.86 -7.52
CA TYR A 77 2.76 -5.51 -8.33
C TYR A 77 3.48 -6.61 -7.54
N GLN A 78 2.73 -7.48 -6.86
CA GLN A 78 3.30 -8.54 -6.01
C GLN A 78 4.27 -9.45 -6.77
N ASP A 79 4.03 -9.69 -8.06
CA ASP A 79 4.89 -10.54 -8.89
C ASP A 79 6.27 -9.93 -9.15
N ASP A 80 6.38 -8.61 -9.26
CA ASP A 80 7.64 -7.90 -9.47
C ASP A 80 8.46 -7.75 -8.18
N PHE A 81 7.82 -7.94 -7.02
CA PHE A 81 8.39 -7.71 -5.71
C PHE A 81 8.37 -8.95 -4.79
N ARG A 82 8.20 -10.17 -5.32
CA ARG A 82 8.10 -11.42 -4.53
C ARG A 82 9.23 -11.67 -3.51
N GLN A 83 10.39 -11.04 -3.68
CA GLN A 83 11.54 -11.17 -2.78
C GLN A 83 11.67 -10.04 -1.74
N LEU A 84 10.83 -9.00 -1.80
CA LEU A 84 10.90 -7.86 -0.90
C LEU A 84 9.96 -8.05 0.29
N ASN A 85 10.40 -7.60 1.46
CA ASN A 85 9.60 -7.67 2.67
C ASN A 85 8.92 -6.31 2.92
N PRO A 86 7.58 -6.22 2.85
CA PRO A 86 6.86 -4.96 3.03
C PRO A 86 6.96 -4.42 4.47
N ILE A 87 7.56 -5.15 5.40
CA ILE A 87 7.81 -4.66 6.77
C ILE A 87 9.09 -3.82 6.84
N LEU A 88 10.08 -4.07 5.98
CA LEU A 88 11.39 -3.43 6.05
C LEU A 88 11.37 -2.07 5.34
N PRO A 89 11.58 -0.93 6.04
CA PRO A 89 11.55 0.39 5.42
C PRO A 89 12.61 0.58 4.32
N SER A 90 13.72 -0.14 4.39
CA SER A 90 14.75 -0.14 3.34
C SER A 90 14.20 -0.57 1.97
N ASP A 91 13.25 -1.51 1.97
CA ASP A 91 12.71 -2.10 0.75
C ASP A 91 11.72 -1.15 0.07
N TYR A 92 11.19 -0.16 0.79
CA TYR A 92 10.29 0.86 0.27
C TYR A 92 11.02 1.75 -0.73
N PHE A 93 12.28 2.09 -0.44
CA PHE A 93 13.12 2.83 -1.36
C PHE A 93 13.41 2.04 -2.63
N VAL A 94 13.56 0.72 -2.53
CA VAL A 94 13.77 -0.18 -3.68
C VAL A 94 12.52 -0.24 -4.55
N ILE A 95 11.34 -0.39 -3.94
CA ILE A 95 10.04 -0.37 -4.63
C ILE A 95 9.87 0.96 -5.35
N ALA A 96 10.01 2.08 -4.63
CA ALA A 96 9.89 3.41 -5.20
C ALA A 96 10.84 3.62 -6.39
N LYS A 97 12.12 3.28 -6.23
CA LYS A 97 13.12 3.44 -7.30
C LYS A 97 12.78 2.61 -8.53
N ARG A 98 12.30 1.37 -8.37
CA ARG A 98 11.87 0.51 -9.48
C ARG A 98 10.63 1.06 -10.17
N CYS A 99 9.64 1.52 -9.42
CA CYS A 99 8.43 2.13 -9.99
C CYS A 99 8.73 3.43 -10.74
N PHE A 100 9.58 4.30 -10.19
CA PHE A 100 10.01 5.53 -10.89
C PHE A 100 10.78 5.21 -12.16
N LYS A 101 11.68 4.22 -12.12
CA LYS A 101 12.38 3.75 -13.31
C LYS A 101 11.41 3.21 -14.37
N ALA A 102 10.44 2.38 -13.97
CA ALA A 102 9.43 1.86 -14.88
C ALA A 102 8.52 2.97 -15.47
N MET A 103 8.20 4.02 -14.71
CA MET A 103 7.47 5.18 -15.25
C MET A 103 8.29 5.95 -16.29
N LEU A 104 9.57 6.18 -16.01
CA LEU A 104 10.49 6.86 -16.93
C LEU A 104 10.68 6.04 -18.22
N ASP A 105 10.87 4.73 -18.09
CA ASP A 105 11.06 3.83 -19.23
C ASP A 105 9.79 3.70 -20.10
N ASN A 106 8.61 3.96 -19.54
CA ASN A 106 7.33 3.99 -20.26
C ASN A 106 6.89 5.39 -20.70
N ASP A 107 7.75 6.42 -20.61
CA ASP A 107 7.41 7.79 -21.05
C ASP A 107 6.15 8.34 -20.35
N PHE A 108 5.87 7.87 -19.12
CA PHE A 108 4.60 8.10 -18.39
C PHE A 108 3.33 7.66 -19.13
N LYS A 109 3.45 6.85 -20.20
CA LYS A 109 2.31 6.29 -20.92
C LYS A 109 1.82 5.04 -20.21
N VAL A 110 0.60 5.11 -19.67
CA VAL A 110 -0.11 3.94 -19.15
C VAL A 110 -0.61 3.14 -20.36
N SER A 111 -0.02 1.98 -20.62
CA SER A 111 -0.52 1.08 -21.67
C SER A 111 -1.75 0.32 -21.15
N GLU A 112 -2.89 0.43 -21.85
CA GLU A 112 -4.15 -0.28 -21.54
C GLU A 112 -3.98 -1.81 -21.42
N LYS A 113 -2.91 -2.39 -21.96
CA LYS A 113 -2.67 -3.84 -21.90
C LYS A 113 -2.20 -4.37 -20.54
N ASN A 114 -1.89 -3.49 -19.58
CA ASN A 114 -1.46 -3.84 -18.22
C ASN A 114 -2.52 -3.49 -17.15
N LEU A 115 -3.74 -3.15 -17.56
CA LEU A 115 -4.93 -3.06 -16.69
C LEU A 115 -5.70 -4.38 -16.69
#